data_AF-A0AAW2G873-F1
#
_entry.id   AF-A0AAW2G873-F1
#
_cell.length_a   1.000
_cell.length_b   1.000
_cell.length_c   1.000
_cell.angle_alpha   90.00
_cell.angle_beta   90.00
_cell.angle_gamma   90.00
#
_symmetry.space_group_name_H-M   'P 1'
#
loop_
_entity.id
_entity.type
_entity.pdbx_description
1 polymer ?
#
loop_
_entity_poly.entity_id
_entity_poly.type
_entity_poly.pdbx_seq_one_letter_code
_entity_poly.pdbx_strand_id
1 'polypeptide(L)'
;MCVRQPISIGGSGSTYVYGYVDSQYKPNMSKNDCLKLVENTLALAMARDGSSGGVIRTGVITEKGIERKVILGNELPRFYEG
;
A
#
# COMPACT_ATOMS: atom_id res chain seq x y z
N MET A 1 -7.23 -1.34 -20.83
CA MET A 1 -8.67 -1.25 -20.50
C MET A 1 -8.78 -0.62 -19.13
N CYS A 2 -9.55 0.45 -18.95
CA CYS A 2 -9.80 1.06 -17.65
C CYS A 2 -11.06 0.43 -17.06
N VAL A 3 -10.92 -0.31 -15.96
CA VAL A 3 -12.04 -0.97 -15.27
C VAL A 3 -12.13 -0.38 -13.87
N ARG A 4 -13.34 -0.02 -13.44
CA ARG A 4 -13.58 0.48 -12.08
C ARG A 4 -13.38 -0.64 -11.08
N GLN A 5 -12.53 -0.42 -10.09
CA GLN A 5 -12.24 -1.36 -9.01
C GLN A 5 -12.32 -0.64 -7.66
N PRO A 6 -12.73 -1.33 -6.57
CA PRO A 6 -12.72 -0.76 -5.23
C PRO A 6 -11.30 -0.54 -4.68
N ILE A 7 -10.35 -1.38 -5.11
CA ILE A 7 -8.92 -1.29 -4.82
C ILE A 7 -8.16 -1.87 -6.01
N SER A 8 -7.00 -1.32 -6.32
CA SER A 8 -6.13 -1.79 -7.40
C SER A 8 -4.68 -1.81 -6.92
N ILE A 9 -3.97 -2.89 -7.24
CA ILE A 9 -2.51 -3.01 -7.09
C ILE A 9 -1.88 -3.27 -8.46
N GLY A 10 -0.64 -2.84 -8.65
CA GLY A 10 0.09 -3.03 -9.91
C GLY A 10 1.61 -2.84 -9.72
N GLY A 11 2.37 -3.17 -10.76
CA GLY A 11 3.84 -3.21 -10.71
C GLY A 11 4.40 -4.60 -10.37
N SER A 12 5.73 -4.75 -10.42
CA SER A 12 6.42 -6.04 -10.21
C SER A 12 6.15 -6.64 -8.83
N GLY A 13 6.06 -5.79 -7.80
CA GLY A 13 5.83 -6.23 -6.40
C GLY A 13 4.40 -6.65 -6.09
N SER A 14 3.44 -6.37 -6.98
CA SER A 14 2.02 -6.65 -6.74
C SER A 14 1.71 -8.15 -6.60
N THR A 15 2.48 -9.00 -7.27
CA THR A 15 2.30 -10.46 -7.26
C THR A 15 2.47 -11.06 -5.86
N TYR A 16 3.30 -10.47 -5.01
CA TYR A 16 3.58 -10.96 -3.66
C TYR A 16 2.49 -10.64 -2.63
N VAL A 17 1.55 -9.74 -2.96
CA VAL A 17 0.62 -9.16 -1.97
C VAL A 17 -0.85 -9.38 -2.29
N TYR A 18 -1.20 -10.14 -3.33
CA TYR A 18 -2.60 -10.47 -3.65
C TYR A 18 -3.35 -11.04 -2.44
N GLY A 19 -2.82 -12.11 -1.82
CA GLY A 19 -3.48 -12.72 -0.65
C GLY A 19 -3.58 -11.79 0.57
N TYR A 20 -2.63 -10.87 0.74
CA TYR A 20 -2.69 -9.86 1.80
C TYR A 20 -3.83 -8.87 1.53
N VAL A 21 -3.87 -8.29 0.34
CA VAL A 21 -4.91 -7.31 -0.04
C VAL A 21 -6.29 -7.93 0.02
N ASP A 22 -6.46 -9.15 -0.52
CA ASP A 22 -7.75 -9.86 -0.52
C ASP A 22 -8.26 -10.15 0.90
N SER A 23 -7.36 -10.45 1.85
CA SER A 23 -7.74 -10.75 3.24
C SER A 23 -7.95 -9.52 4.11
N GLN A 24 -7.29 -8.41 3.81
CA GLN A 24 -7.30 -7.21 4.65
C GLN A 24 -8.24 -6.12 4.14
N TYR A 25 -8.54 -6.07 2.85
CA TYR A 25 -9.48 -5.11 2.30
C TYR A 25 -10.88 -5.33 2.88
N LYS A 26 -11.51 -4.24 3.32
CA LYS A 26 -12.91 -4.22 3.75
C LYS A 26 -13.62 -3.06 3.07
N PRO A 27 -14.88 -3.21 2.65
CA PRO A 27 -15.68 -2.08 2.20
C PRO A 27 -15.79 -1.01 3.29
N ASN A 28 -15.86 0.26 2.89
CA ASN A 28 -16.08 1.41 3.79
C ASN A 28 -15.02 1.61 4.88
N MET A 29 -13.76 1.31 4.59
CA MET A 29 -12.64 1.61 5.50
C MET A 29 -12.48 3.12 5.75
N SER A 30 -12.07 3.46 6.97
CA SER A 30 -11.72 4.85 7.31
C SER A 30 -10.45 5.29 6.57
N LYS A 31 -10.21 6.60 6.48
CA LYS A 31 -8.95 7.15 5.93
C LYS A 31 -7.72 6.49 6.55
N ASN A 32 -7.71 6.32 7.87
CA ASN A 32 -6.57 5.78 8.61
C ASN A 32 -6.39 4.28 8.33
N ASP A 33 -7.49 3.53 8.22
CA ASP A 33 -7.42 2.11 7.88
C ASP A 33 -6.93 1.90 6.45
N CYS A 34 -7.39 2.72 5.50
CA CYS A 34 -6.90 2.71 4.11
C CYS A 34 -5.39 2.99 4.05
N LEU A 35 -4.93 4.01 4.78
CA LEU A 35 -3.50 4.32 4.85
C LEU A 35 -2.71 3.14 5.42
N LYS A 36 -3.17 2.54 6.53
CA LYS A 36 -2.51 1.38 7.14
C LYS A 36 -2.45 0.19 6.19
N LEU A 37 -3.54 -0.09 5.45
CA LEU A 37 -3.58 -1.15 4.44
C LEU A 37 -2.53 -0.90 3.34
N VAL A 38 -2.46 0.32 2.81
CA VAL A 38 -1.50 0.69 1.74
C VAL A 38 -0.05 0.63 2.25
N GLU A 39 0.22 1.21 3.42
CA GLU A 39 1.56 1.23 4.03
C GLU A 39 2.08 -0.19 4.27
N ASN A 40 1.25 -1.08 4.83
CA ASN A 40 1.60 -2.48 5.04
C ASN A 40 1.78 -3.25 3.73
N THR A 41 0.88 -3.05 2.75
CA THR A 41 0.95 -3.72 1.44
C THR A 41 2.25 -3.40 0.73
N LEU A 42 2.65 -2.11 0.71
CA LEU A 42 3.88 -1.69 0.07
C LEU A 42 5.11 -2.21 0.82
N ALA A 43 5.12 -2.17 2.15
CA ALA A 43 6.23 -2.71 2.94
C ALA A 43 6.42 -4.22 2.71
N LEU A 44 5.33 -5.01 2.68
CA LEU A 44 5.38 -6.43 2.35
C LEU A 44 5.89 -6.69 0.93
N ALA A 45 5.46 -5.90 -0.05
CA ALA A 45 5.93 -6.00 -1.43
C ALA A 45 7.43 -5.67 -1.54
N MET A 46 7.88 -4.58 -0.90
CA MET A 46 9.28 -4.14 -0.89
C MET A 46 10.21 -5.14 -0.20
N ALA A 47 9.73 -5.89 0.79
CA ALA A 47 10.53 -6.91 1.48
C ALA A 47 10.77 -8.17 0.62
N ARG A 48 9.98 -8.39 -0.45
CA ARG A 48 10.04 -9.61 -1.28
C ARG A 48 10.42 -9.35 -2.73
N ASP A 49 10.07 -8.19 -3.28
CA ASP A 49 10.39 -7.83 -4.67
C ASP A 49 11.69 -7.05 -4.77
N GLY A 50 12.70 -7.63 -5.44
CA GLY A 50 14.00 -6.97 -5.67
C GLY A 50 13.93 -5.72 -6.55
N SER A 51 12.83 -5.49 -7.28
CA SER A 51 12.62 -4.27 -8.08
C SER A 51 11.87 -3.17 -7.33
N SER A 52 11.41 -3.43 -6.10
CA SER A 52 10.63 -2.50 -5.29
C SER A 52 11.40 -2.13 -4.01
N GLY A 53 11.55 -0.83 -3.73
CA GLY A 53 12.32 -0.38 -2.56
C GLY A 53 12.29 1.12 -2.34
N GLY A 54 13.08 1.60 -1.38
CA GLY A 54 13.20 3.02 -1.05
C GLY A 54 12.22 3.49 0.02
N VAL A 55 11.30 4.39 -0.34
CA VAL A 55 10.36 5.06 0.57
C VAL A 55 8.92 4.88 0.10
N ILE A 56 7.96 4.89 1.04
CA ILE A 56 6.54 4.91 0.70
C ILE A 56 6.08 6.36 0.55
N ARG A 57 5.42 6.69 -0.56
CA ARG A 57 4.79 7.99 -0.80
C ARG A 57 3.30 7.79 -0.93
N THR A 58 2.51 8.44 -0.08
CA THR A 58 1.05 8.38 -0.11
C THR A 58 0.43 9.75 -0.44
N GLY A 59 -0.71 9.70 -1.12
CA GLY A 59 -1.53 10.87 -1.42
C GLY A 59 -2.98 10.56 -1.12
N VAL A 60 -3.58 11.27 -0.17
CA VAL A 60 -5.01 11.15 0.16
C VAL A 60 -5.75 12.30 -0.49
N ILE A 61 -6.70 11.98 -1.37
CA ILE A 61 -7.48 12.97 -2.12
C ILE A 61 -8.89 13.02 -1.54
N THR A 62 -9.33 14.22 -1.16
CA THR A 62 -10.68 14.49 -0.66
C THR A 62 -11.19 15.80 -1.27
N GLU A 63 -12.44 16.18 -0.99
CA GLU A 63 -12.99 17.49 -1.36
C GLU A 63 -12.17 18.69 -0.82
N LYS A 64 -11.44 18.49 0.29
CA LYS A 64 -10.58 19.52 0.90
C LYS A 64 -9.23 19.69 0.20
N GLY A 65 -8.94 18.87 -0.80
CA GLY A 65 -7.68 18.82 -1.52
C GLY A 65 -6.89 17.55 -1.24
N ILE A 66 -5.57 17.65 -1.41
CA ILE A 66 -4.64 16.52 -1.33
C ILE A 66 -3.71 16.63 -0.11
N GLU A 67 -3.65 15.56 0.67
CA GLU A 67 -2.67 15.38 1.74
C GLU A 67 -1.59 14.41 1.27
N ARG A 68 -0.32 14.83 1.36
CA ARG A 68 0.83 14.02 0.95
C ARG A 68 1.67 13.65 2.15
N LYS A 69 2.12 12.41 2.21
CA LYS A 69 3.02 11.90 3.26
C LYS A 69 4.11 11.05 2.63
N VAL A 70 5.29 11.10 3.23
CA VAL A 70 6.41 10.22 2.91
C VAL A 70 6.78 9.46 4.17
N ILE A 71 7.01 8.15 4.05
CA ILE A 71 7.51 7.29 5.12
C ILE A 71 8.90 6.85 4.71
N LEU A 72 9.88 7.19 5.53
CA LEU A 72 11.27 6.90 5.24
C LEU A 72 11.56 5.42 5.46
N GLY A 73 12.64 4.91 4.86
CA GLY A 73 13.00 3.48 4.90
C GLY A 73 13.14 2.92 6.33
N ASN A 74 13.61 3.75 7.26
CA ASN A 74 13.74 3.40 8.68
C ASN A 74 12.40 3.41 9.45
N GLU A 75 11.35 3.99 8.88
CA GLU A 75 10.01 4.12 9.46
C GLU A 75 8.99 3.15 8.83
N LEU A 76 9.44 2.34 7.86
CA LEU A 76 8.59 1.35 7.21
C LEU A 76 8.08 0.31 8.23
N PRO A 77 6.80 -0.10 8.14
CA PRO A 77 6.31 -1.25 8.88
C PRO A 77 7.20 -2.47 8.65
N ARG A 78 7.62 -3.13 9.73
CA ARG A 78 8.41 -4.36 9.67
C ARG A 78 7.54 -5.58 9.91
N PHE A 79 7.80 -6.62 9.14
CA PHE A 79 7.13 -7.92 9.24
C PHE A 79 8.18 -9.02 9.40
N TYR A 80 7.72 -10.27 9.39
CA TYR A 80 8.61 -11.42 9.45
C TYR A 80 9.40 -11.58 8.13
N GLU A 81 10.73 -11.54 8.24
CA GLU A 81 11.65 -11.63 7.09
C GLU A 81 12.47 -12.93 7.05
N GLY A 82 12.47 -13.71 8.15
CA GLY A 82 13.31 -14.90 8.30
C GLY A 82 13.97 -14.93 9.66
#